data_AF-A0A4V1RXS3-F1
#
_entry.id   AF-A0A4V1RXS3-F1
#
_cell.length_a   1.000
_cell.length_b   1.000
_cell.length_c   1.000
_cell.angle_alpha   90.00
_cell.angle_beta   90.00
_cell.angle_gamma   90.00
#
_symmetry.space_group_name_H-M   'P 1'
#
loop_
_entity.id
_entity.type
_entity.pdbx_description
1 polymer ?
#
loop_
_entity_poly.entity_id
_entity_poly.type
_entity_poly.pdbx_seq_one_letter_code
_entity_poly.pdbx_strand_id
1 'polypeptide(L)'
;MVDHESVVGGDKFGNIWIVRCPKKTSHHVGDYARNYLNGAPNRFDSVAHFFAHDIPTSIAKANLIVGGQDVLVWSGLQGTIGVLIPFVTREDAEFFHTLEMQMRTHDLSPVGRDHLMYRSYYEPIKGFIDGDLCERYRLLLANKKQQIANELDRSVSDIERKVSDVRTRSAF
;
A
#
# COMPACT_ATOMS: atom_id res chain seq x y z
N MET A 1 -6.24 -13.78 6.86
CA MET A 1 -7.20 -12.80 7.43
C MET A 1 -6.41 -11.75 8.18
N VAL A 2 -6.83 -10.48 8.16
CA VAL A 2 -6.13 -9.39 8.88
C VAL A 2 -6.88 -8.94 10.14
N ASP A 3 -8.20 -9.06 10.10
CA ASP A 3 -9.13 -8.92 11.23
C ASP A 3 -10.33 -9.85 10.99
N HIS A 4 -11.38 -9.76 11.81
CA HIS A 4 -12.59 -10.58 11.67
C HIS A 4 -13.34 -10.36 10.34
N GLU A 5 -13.30 -9.13 9.81
CA GLU A 5 -14.13 -8.72 8.67
C GLU A 5 -13.33 -8.64 7.37
N SER A 6 -12.00 -8.69 7.43
CA SER A 6 -11.13 -8.31 6.33
C SER A 6 -10.13 -9.39 5.97
N VAL A 7 -9.97 -9.61 4.67
CA VAL A 7 -9.06 -10.59 4.08
C VAL A 7 -8.10 -9.87 3.16
N VAL A 8 -6.81 -10.17 3.31
CA VAL A 8 -5.78 -9.82 2.33
C VAL A 8 -5.48 -11.03 1.47
N GLY A 9 -5.25 -10.82 0.19
CA GLY A 9 -4.85 -11.87 -0.74
C GLY A 9 -3.96 -11.32 -1.85
N GLY A 10 -3.41 -12.24 -2.63
CA GLY A 10 -2.75 -11.95 -3.88
C GLY A 10 -3.23 -12.90 -4.98
N ASP A 11 -2.94 -12.56 -6.23
CA ASP A 11 -3.34 -13.38 -7.37
C ASP A 11 -2.16 -13.69 -8.32
N LYS A 12 -2.41 -14.61 -9.25
CA LYS A 12 -1.42 -15.07 -10.23
C LYS A 12 -0.96 -13.99 -11.21
N PHE A 13 -1.58 -12.83 -11.22
CA PHE A 13 -1.22 -11.71 -12.08
C PHE A 13 -0.36 -10.69 -11.35
N GLY A 14 0.02 -10.90 -10.09
CA GLY A 14 0.90 -9.99 -9.36
C GLY A 14 0.17 -8.86 -8.64
N ASN A 15 -1.13 -9.01 -8.38
CA ASN A 15 -1.86 -8.04 -7.56
C ASN A 15 -1.88 -8.45 -6.09
N ILE A 16 -1.97 -7.46 -5.22
CA ILE A 16 -2.31 -7.61 -3.81
C ILE A 16 -3.53 -6.75 -3.50
N TRP A 17 -4.47 -7.31 -2.76
CA TRP A 17 -5.74 -6.67 -2.46
C TRP A 17 -6.20 -6.95 -1.04
N ILE A 18 -7.03 -6.04 -0.52
CA ILE A 18 -7.72 -6.18 0.76
C ILE A 18 -9.21 -5.98 0.50
N VAL A 19 -10.01 -6.96 0.91
CA VAL A 19 -11.47 -6.89 0.86
C VAL A 19 -12.05 -6.97 2.27
N ARG A 20 -13.19 -6.32 2.50
CA ARG A 20 -13.85 -6.28 3.80
C ARG A 20 -15.35 -6.59 3.69
N CYS A 21 -15.86 -7.36 4.65
CA CYS A 21 -17.29 -7.62 4.77
C CYS A 21 -18.02 -6.32 5.15
N PRO A 22 -19.07 -5.91 4.43
CA PRO A 22 -19.87 -4.77 4.84
C PRO A 22 -20.42 -4.97 6.26
N LYS A 23 -20.32 -3.95 7.13
CA LYS A 23 -20.75 -4.03 8.54
C LYS A 23 -22.19 -4.53 8.71
N LYS A 24 -23.09 -4.11 7.82
CA LYS A 24 -24.49 -4.55 7.82
C LYS A 24 -24.61 -6.07 7.68
N THR A 25 -23.82 -6.65 6.78
CA THR A 25 -23.78 -8.09 6.51
C THR A 25 -23.05 -8.85 7.62
N SER A 26 -21.96 -8.28 8.17
CA SER A 26 -21.20 -8.88 9.26
C SER A 26 -22.04 -9.11 10.53
N HIS A 27 -22.95 -8.19 10.85
CA HIS A 27 -23.81 -8.28 12.04
C HIS A 27 -25.17 -8.97 11.83
N HIS A 28 -25.54 -9.29 10.59
CA HIS A 28 -26.82 -9.96 10.29
C HIS A 28 -26.59 -11.35 9.70
N VAL A 29 -27.07 -12.36 10.41
CA VAL A 29 -27.24 -13.71 9.86
C VAL A 29 -28.65 -13.78 9.27
N GLY A 30 -28.83 -13.50 7.98
CA GLY A 30 -30.18 -13.42 7.38
C GLY A 30 -30.27 -13.50 5.85
N ASP A 31 -31.28 -14.25 5.40
CA ASP A 31 -31.78 -14.57 4.05
C ASP A 31 -30.77 -14.71 2.89
N TYR A 32 -30.36 -15.97 2.67
CA TYR A 32 -29.55 -16.43 1.54
C TYR A 32 -30.32 -16.46 0.19
N ALA A 33 -31.60 -16.04 0.18
CA ALA A 33 -32.54 -16.32 -0.90
C ALA A 33 -32.48 -15.33 -2.09
N ARG A 34 -31.65 -14.28 -2.05
CA ARG A 34 -31.51 -13.35 -3.17
C ARG A 34 -30.28 -13.65 -4.01
N ASN A 35 -30.49 -14.33 -5.13
CA ASN A 35 -29.51 -14.46 -6.20
C ASN A 35 -29.33 -13.12 -6.93
N TYR A 36 -28.46 -12.26 -6.40
CA TYR A 36 -28.01 -11.07 -7.11
C TYR A 36 -26.88 -11.46 -8.07
N LEU A 37 -27.07 -11.20 -9.37
CA LEU A 37 -26.12 -11.55 -10.44
C LEU A 37 -25.72 -13.03 -10.46
N ASN A 38 -26.67 -13.94 -10.22
CA ASN A 38 -26.43 -15.39 -10.17
C ASN A 38 -25.32 -15.81 -9.19
N GLY A 39 -25.11 -15.07 -8.10
CA GLY A 39 -24.13 -15.41 -7.08
C GLY A 39 -24.64 -15.14 -5.67
N ALA A 40 -23.71 -15.11 -4.72
CA ALA A 40 -24.01 -14.85 -3.31
C ALA A 40 -24.78 -13.52 -3.12
N PRO A 41 -25.65 -13.41 -2.09
CA PRO A 41 -26.50 -12.24 -1.88
C PRO A 41 -25.72 -10.97 -1.48
N ASN A 42 -24.52 -11.14 -0.92
CA ASN A 42 -23.67 -10.05 -0.47
C ASN A 42 -22.35 -10.04 -1.24
N ARG A 43 -21.74 -8.85 -1.36
CA ARG A 43 -20.43 -8.64 -1.97
C ARG A 43 -19.51 -8.00 -0.94
N PHE A 44 -18.23 -8.32 -1.01
CA PHE A 44 -17.22 -7.65 -0.21
C PHE A 44 -16.92 -6.26 -0.78
N ASP A 45 -16.60 -5.31 0.10
CA ASP A 45 -16.07 -4.02 -0.28
C ASP A 45 -14.58 -4.15 -0.60
N SER A 46 -14.15 -3.65 -1.77
CA SER A 46 -12.73 -3.48 -2.08
C SER A 46 -12.18 -2.33 -1.24
N VAL A 47 -11.25 -2.63 -0.31
CA VAL A 47 -10.63 -1.64 0.59
C VAL A 47 -9.36 -1.09 -0.03
N ALA A 48 -8.51 -1.98 -0.52
CA ALA A 48 -7.23 -1.62 -1.10
C ALA A 48 -6.84 -2.58 -2.23
N HIS A 49 -6.13 -2.06 -3.23
CA HIS A 49 -5.62 -2.82 -4.37
C HIS A 49 -4.36 -2.15 -4.90
N PHE A 50 -3.32 -2.94 -5.19
CA PHE A 50 -2.17 -2.46 -5.95
C PHE A 50 -1.50 -3.59 -6.75
N PHE A 51 -0.86 -3.21 -7.85
CA PHE A 51 -0.03 -4.12 -8.63
C PHE A 51 1.40 -4.17 -8.08
N ALA A 52 1.77 -5.32 -7.52
CA ALA A 52 3.08 -5.61 -6.96
C ALA A 52 4.09 -6.15 -7.99
N HIS A 53 3.63 -6.45 -9.21
CA HIS A 53 4.37 -7.08 -10.31
C HIS A 53 4.77 -8.54 -10.07
N ASP A 54 5.44 -8.83 -8.95
CA ASP A 54 5.74 -10.20 -8.57
C ASP A 54 4.47 -10.90 -8.05
N ILE A 55 4.34 -12.20 -8.34
CA ILE A 55 3.17 -13.01 -7.96
C ILE A 55 3.27 -13.33 -6.47
N PRO A 56 2.34 -12.86 -5.61
CA PRO A 56 2.37 -13.20 -4.20
C PRO A 56 2.14 -14.69 -3.99
N THR A 57 3.08 -15.36 -3.33
CA THR A 57 3.05 -16.79 -3.01
C THR A 57 2.66 -17.05 -1.57
N SER A 58 2.93 -16.11 -0.66
CA SER A 58 2.46 -16.15 0.72
C SER A 58 2.21 -14.73 1.25
N ILE A 59 1.29 -14.61 2.20
CA ILE A 59 1.05 -13.36 2.93
C ILE A 59 0.63 -13.66 4.36
N ALA A 60 1.25 -12.98 5.32
CA ALA A 60 1.02 -13.19 6.74
C ALA A 60 1.00 -11.86 7.49
N LYS A 61 0.10 -11.75 8.47
CA LYS A 61 0.15 -10.70 9.47
C LYS A 61 1.22 -11.06 10.51
N ALA A 62 2.17 -10.17 10.75
CA ALA A 62 3.30 -10.41 11.63
C ALA A 62 3.77 -9.14 12.33
N ASN A 63 4.60 -9.32 13.34
CA ASN A 63 5.30 -8.26 14.03
C ASN A 63 6.81 -8.51 13.86
N LEU A 64 7.51 -7.62 13.14
CA LEU A 64 8.91 -7.82 12.76
C LEU A 64 9.91 -7.26 13.79
N ILE A 65 9.46 -6.37 14.67
CA ILE A 65 10.28 -5.70 15.68
C ILE A 65 9.54 -5.73 16.99
N VAL A 66 10.21 -6.12 18.08
CA VAL A 66 9.64 -6.12 19.43
C VAL A 66 9.09 -4.73 19.78
N GLY A 67 7.79 -4.66 20.05
CA GLY A 67 7.09 -3.39 20.35
C GLY A 67 6.76 -2.54 19.12
N GLY A 68 7.09 -3.01 17.91
CA GLY A 68 6.66 -2.44 16.64
C GLY A 68 5.17 -2.68 16.39
N GLN A 69 4.66 -2.09 15.32
CA GLN A 69 3.28 -2.30 14.90
C GLN A 69 3.11 -3.58 14.08
N ASP A 70 1.88 -4.10 14.03
CA ASP A 70 1.53 -5.19 13.14
C ASP A 70 1.64 -4.76 11.67
N VAL A 71 2.25 -5.61 10.86
CA VAL A 71 2.42 -5.41 9.42
C VAL A 71 1.93 -6.64 8.64
N LEU A 72 1.76 -6.50 7.34
CA LEU A 72 1.58 -7.64 6.44
C LEU A 72 2.87 -7.91 5.70
N VAL A 73 3.44 -9.09 5.89
CA VAL A 73 4.62 -9.55 5.16
C VAL A 73 4.16 -10.47 4.05
N TRP A 74 4.71 -10.30 2.85
CA TRP A 74 4.39 -11.15 1.71
C TRP A 74 5.66 -11.59 0.97
N SER A 75 5.62 -12.78 0.38
CA SER A 75 6.66 -13.30 -0.49
C SER A 75 6.15 -13.36 -1.92
N GLY A 76 7.01 -13.03 -2.88
CA GLY A 76 6.75 -13.13 -4.31
C GLY A 76 7.42 -14.35 -4.94
N LEU A 77 6.93 -14.77 -6.10
CA LEU A 77 7.46 -15.91 -6.86
C LEU A 77 8.89 -15.67 -7.36
N GLN A 78 9.23 -14.41 -7.70
CA GLN A 78 10.56 -14.02 -8.17
C GLN A 78 11.56 -13.74 -7.02
N GLY A 79 11.16 -14.00 -5.77
CA GLY A 79 12.00 -13.82 -4.58
C GLY A 79 11.79 -12.50 -3.85
N THR A 80 10.78 -11.70 -4.23
CA THR A 80 10.43 -10.48 -3.49
C THR A 80 10.02 -10.82 -2.06
N ILE A 81 10.48 -10.05 -1.09
CA ILE A 81 9.95 -10.04 0.28
C ILE A 81 9.51 -8.61 0.56
N GLY A 82 8.20 -8.39 0.61
CA GLY A 82 7.61 -7.08 0.79
C GLY A 82 6.84 -6.95 2.10
N VAL A 83 6.67 -5.71 2.55
CA VAL A 83 5.94 -5.38 3.78
C VAL A 83 4.91 -4.30 3.49
N LEU A 84 3.68 -4.50 3.94
CA LEU A 84 2.61 -3.50 3.93
C LEU A 84 2.46 -2.95 5.34
N ILE A 85 2.72 -1.67 5.51
CA ILE A 85 2.78 -0.99 6.80
C ILE A 85 1.53 -0.09 6.92
N PRO A 86 0.67 -0.28 7.94
CA PRO A 86 -0.43 0.64 8.18
C PRO A 86 0.11 1.99 8.70
N PHE A 87 -0.48 3.09 8.25
CA PHE A 87 -0.20 4.40 8.85
C PHE A 87 -0.87 4.52 10.21
N VAL A 88 -0.14 5.10 11.17
CA VAL A 88 -0.65 5.34 12.54
C VAL A 88 -1.58 6.55 12.58
N THR A 89 -1.25 7.59 11.81
CA THR A 89 -2.00 8.84 11.75
C THR A 89 -2.41 9.16 10.32
N ARG A 90 -3.48 9.96 10.19
CA ARG A 90 -3.95 10.43 8.89
C ARG A 90 -2.94 11.40 8.26
N GLU A 91 -2.31 12.21 9.10
CA GLU A 91 -1.31 13.20 8.71
C GLU A 91 -0.07 12.52 8.09
N ASP A 92 0.31 11.34 8.59
CA ASP A 92 1.38 10.54 7.97
C ASP A 92 0.96 10.03 6.59
N ALA A 93 -0.26 9.49 6.46
CA ALA A 93 -0.77 9.03 5.17
C ALA A 93 -0.84 10.17 4.14
N GLU A 94 -1.34 11.36 4.52
CA GLU A 94 -1.42 12.54 3.66
C GLU A 94 -0.02 13.05 3.25
N PHE A 95 0.94 13.04 4.19
CA PHE A 95 2.33 13.36 3.91
C PHE A 95 2.94 12.42 2.85
N PHE A 96 2.85 11.10 3.07
CA PHE A 96 3.42 10.12 2.13
C PHE A 96 2.70 10.14 0.79
N HIS A 97 1.40 10.43 0.77
CA HIS A 97 0.64 10.53 -0.47
C HIS A 97 1.14 11.72 -1.29
N THR A 98 1.37 12.86 -0.64
CA THR A 98 1.90 14.05 -1.28
C THR A 98 3.35 13.85 -1.74
N LEU A 99 4.18 13.21 -0.93
CA LEU A 99 5.54 12.84 -1.31
C LEU A 99 5.55 11.91 -2.53
N GLU A 100 4.70 10.89 -2.56
CA GLU A 100 4.59 9.98 -3.71
C GLU A 100 4.18 10.73 -4.98
N MET A 101 3.22 11.65 -4.90
CA MET A 101 2.85 12.49 -6.04
C MET A 101 4.03 13.32 -6.56
N GLN A 102 4.81 13.92 -5.66
CA GLN A 102 6.03 14.67 -6.01
C GLN A 102 7.08 13.78 -6.67
N MET A 103 7.30 12.59 -6.13
CA MET A 103 8.26 11.63 -6.66
C MET A 103 7.87 11.14 -8.06
N ARG A 104 6.57 10.96 -8.34
CA ARG A 104 6.09 10.60 -9.69
C ARG A 104 6.44 11.65 -10.74
N THR A 105 6.56 12.92 -10.36
CA THR A 105 6.93 14.02 -11.28
C THR A 105 8.44 14.22 -11.38
N HIS A 106 9.18 13.98 -10.28
CA HIS A 106 10.61 14.31 -10.20
C HIS A 106 11.56 13.13 -10.42
N ASP A 107 11.11 11.90 -10.20
CA ASP A 107 11.88 10.66 -10.39
C ASP A 107 11.16 9.78 -11.40
N LEU A 108 11.24 10.19 -12.67
CA LEU A 108 10.55 9.51 -13.76
C LEU A 108 11.09 8.09 -13.93
N SER A 109 10.19 7.17 -14.30
CA SER A 109 10.56 5.79 -14.60
C SER A 109 11.67 5.74 -15.66
N PRO A 110 12.75 4.99 -15.44
CA PRO A 110 13.85 4.88 -16.40
C PRO A 110 13.42 4.20 -17.72
N VAL A 111 12.28 3.51 -17.72
CA VAL A 111 11.69 2.85 -18.90
C VAL A 111 10.49 3.61 -19.46
N GLY A 112 10.25 4.85 -19.00
CA GLY A 112 9.18 5.71 -19.49
C GLY A 112 7.76 5.25 -19.12
N ARG A 113 7.62 4.27 -18.22
CA ARG A 113 6.30 3.84 -17.73
C ARG A 113 5.75 4.85 -16.72
N ASP A 114 4.50 5.27 -16.91
CA ASP A 114 3.79 6.03 -15.90
C ASP A 114 3.59 5.17 -14.64
N HIS A 115 4.03 5.71 -13.50
CA HIS A 115 4.01 4.98 -12.23
C HIS A 115 2.59 4.67 -11.76
N LEU A 116 1.66 5.62 -11.88
CA LEU A 116 0.28 5.43 -11.43
C LEU A 116 -0.42 4.38 -12.29
N MET A 117 -0.22 4.43 -13.60
CA MET A 117 -0.72 3.39 -14.52
C MET A 117 -0.09 2.03 -14.25
N TYR A 118 1.21 1.99 -13.93
CA TYR A 118 1.89 0.75 -13.58
C TYR A 118 1.31 0.13 -12.31
N ARG A 119 1.16 0.89 -11.22
CA ARG A 119 0.55 0.38 -9.98
C ARG A 119 -0.95 0.09 -10.11
N SER A 120 -1.58 0.59 -11.17
CA SER A 120 -2.98 0.38 -11.54
C SER A 120 -3.14 -0.59 -12.73
N TYR A 121 -2.22 -1.54 -12.92
CA TYR A 121 -2.16 -2.34 -14.16
C TYR A 121 -3.46 -3.08 -14.49
N TYR A 122 -4.12 -3.66 -13.47
CA TYR A 122 -5.35 -4.45 -13.64
C TYR A 122 -6.58 -3.75 -13.02
N GLU A 123 -6.43 -3.17 -11.83
CA GLU A 123 -7.45 -2.37 -11.15
C GLU A 123 -6.78 -1.08 -10.62
N PRO A 124 -7.49 0.07 -10.62
CA PRO A 124 -6.96 1.31 -10.08
C PRO A 124 -6.38 1.15 -8.68
N ILE A 125 -5.18 1.70 -8.45
CA ILE A 125 -4.57 1.69 -7.12
C ILE A 125 -5.51 2.33 -6.10
N LYS A 126 -5.68 1.65 -4.97
CA LYS A 126 -6.56 2.10 -3.90
C LYS A 126 -5.93 1.77 -2.55
N GLY A 127 -5.93 2.73 -1.63
CA GLY A 127 -5.52 2.50 -0.24
C GLY A 127 -4.04 2.18 -0.01
N PHE A 128 -3.20 2.27 -1.06
CA PHE A 128 -1.77 2.04 -1.00
C PHE A 128 -0.99 3.28 -1.45
N ILE A 129 0.22 3.41 -0.90
CA ILE A 129 1.24 4.38 -1.29
C ILE A 129 2.50 3.58 -1.57
N ASP A 130 3.17 3.84 -2.69
CA ASP A 130 4.41 3.15 -3.03
C ASP A 130 5.59 3.69 -2.20
N GLY A 131 5.94 2.93 -1.15
CA GLY A 131 7.08 3.22 -0.30
C GLY A 131 8.43 3.14 -1.02
N ASP A 132 8.57 2.24 -2.00
CA ASP A 132 9.82 2.09 -2.76
C ASP A 132 10.11 3.36 -3.57
N LEU A 133 9.07 3.94 -4.16
CA LEU A 133 9.19 5.23 -4.84
C LEU A 133 9.52 6.36 -3.85
N CYS A 134 8.90 6.38 -2.67
CA CYS A 134 9.17 7.39 -1.65
C CYS A 134 10.62 7.31 -1.13
N GLU A 135 11.18 6.11 -0.94
CA GLU A 135 12.56 5.93 -0.49
C GLU A 135 13.59 6.48 -1.49
N ARG A 136 13.26 6.48 -2.78
CA ARG A 136 14.11 7.05 -3.85
C ARG A 136 14.26 8.57 -3.75
N TYR A 137 13.49 9.27 -2.92
CA TYR A 137 13.70 10.68 -2.60
C TYR A 137 15.15 10.98 -2.21
N ARG A 138 15.80 10.05 -1.49
CA ARG A 138 17.20 10.18 -1.06
C ARG A 138 18.20 10.21 -2.20
N LEU A 139 17.84 9.67 -3.37
CA LEU A 139 18.70 9.60 -4.56
C LEU A 139 18.58 10.84 -5.44
N LEU A 140 17.59 11.71 -5.18
CA LEU A 140 17.42 12.94 -5.93
C LEU A 140 18.57 13.93 -5.70
N LEU A 141 18.85 14.74 -6.72
CA LEU A 141 19.76 15.88 -6.60
C LEU A 141 19.25 16.88 -5.57
N ALA A 142 20.17 17.60 -4.91
CA ALA A 142 19.85 18.53 -3.82
C ALA A 142 18.81 19.60 -4.19
N ASN A 143 18.85 20.11 -5.43
CA ASN A 143 17.87 21.08 -5.92
C ASN A 143 16.45 20.51 -5.98
N LYS A 144 16.29 19.25 -6.39
CA LYS A 144 15.00 18.56 -6.44
C LYS A 144 14.49 18.21 -5.05
N LYS A 145 15.38 17.76 -4.16
CA LYS A 145 15.04 17.57 -2.74
C LYS A 145 14.50 18.86 -2.13
N GLN A 146 15.19 19.99 -2.35
CA GLN A 146 14.78 21.29 -1.83
C GLN A 146 13.45 21.77 -2.43
N GLN A 147 13.23 21.56 -3.73
CA GLN A 147 11.97 21.89 -4.39
C GLN A 147 10.80 21.16 -3.71
N ILE A 148 10.91 19.83 -3.58
CA ILE A 148 9.87 18.99 -2.95
C ILE A 148 9.69 19.36 -1.48
N ALA A 149 10.78 19.66 -0.76
CA ALA A 149 10.73 20.06 0.64
C ALA A 149 9.94 21.36 0.84
N ASN A 150 10.11 22.34 -0.05
CA ASN A 150 9.34 23.58 -0.04
C ASN A 150 7.84 23.32 -0.31
N GLU A 151 7.53 22.44 -1.26
CA GLU A 151 6.12 22.09 -1.59
C GLU A 151 5.42 21.34 -0.44
N LEU A 152 6.16 20.58 0.35
CA LEU A 152 5.68 19.87 1.54
C LEU A 152 5.71 20.70 2.82
N ASP A 153 6.21 21.95 2.78
CA ASP A 153 6.45 22.79 3.96
C ASP A 153 7.24 22.06 5.06
N ARG A 154 8.36 21.46 4.65
CA ARG A 154 9.26 20.66 5.50
C ARG A 154 10.71 20.94 5.14
N SER A 155 11.65 20.59 6.04
CA SER A 155 13.06 20.53 5.68
C SER A 155 13.38 19.21 4.95
N VAL A 156 14.44 19.20 4.15
CA VAL A 156 14.95 17.97 3.50
C VAL A 156 15.26 16.89 4.54
N SER A 157 15.91 17.26 5.65
CA SER A 157 16.24 16.33 6.73
C SER A 157 15.00 15.76 7.42
N ASP A 158 13.93 16.55 7.58
CA ASP A 158 12.68 16.04 8.16
C ASP A 158 12.02 15.00 7.25
N ILE A 159 12.04 15.20 5.93
CA ILE A 159 11.52 14.23 4.96
C ILE A 159 12.34 12.95 5.01
N GLU A 160 13.66 13.05 4.93
CA GLU A 160 14.55 11.88 4.95
C GLU A 160 14.41 11.07 6.25
N ARG A 161 14.30 11.76 7.38
CA ARG A 161 14.03 11.14 8.69
C ARG A 161 12.69 10.43 8.66
N LYS A 162 11.60 11.11 8.26
CA LYS A 162 10.25 10.54 8.27
C LYS A 162 10.11 9.31 7.37
N VAL A 163 10.75 9.33 6.19
CA VAL A 163 10.86 8.16 5.30
C VAL A 163 11.60 7.00 5.99
N SER A 164 12.69 7.29 6.72
CA SER A 164 13.43 6.28 7.48
C SER A 164 12.65 5.68 8.64
N ASP A 165 11.92 6.54 9.36
CA ASP A 165 11.23 6.17 10.60
C ASP A 165 10.12 5.16 10.34
N VAL A 166 9.39 5.27 9.23
CA VAL A 166 8.33 4.31 8.88
C VAL A 166 8.89 2.91 8.71
N ARG A 167 10.02 2.79 7.99
CA ARG A 167 10.73 1.53 7.81
C ARG A 167 11.24 1.01 9.16
N THR A 168 12.09 1.77 9.84
CA THR A 168 12.79 1.31 11.06
C THR A 168 11.86 1.01 12.25
N ARG A 169 10.66 1.60 12.31
CA ARG A 169 9.67 1.30 13.37
C ARG A 169 8.85 0.04 13.11
N SER A 170 8.81 -0.45 11.88
CA SER A 170 7.89 -1.52 11.46
C SER A 170 8.59 -2.70 10.76
N ALA A 171 9.81 -2.48 10.27
CA ALA A 171 10.60 -3.39 9.45
C ALA A 171 12.11 -3.04 9.54
N PHE A 172 12.94 -3.74 8.77
CA PHE A 172 14.40 -3.61 8.75
C PHE A 172 14.92 -2.91 7.49
#